data_AF-A0A380RWG9-F1
#
_entry.id   AF-A0A380RWG9-F1
#
_cell.length_a   1.000
_cell.length_b   1.000
_cell.length_c   1.000
_cell.angle_alpha   90.00
_cell.angle_beta   90.00
_cell.angle_gamma   90.00
#
_symmetry.space_group_name_H-M   'P 1'
#
loop_
_entity.id
_entity.type
_entity.pdbx_description
1 polymer ?
#
loop_
_entity_poly.entity_id
_entity_poly.type
_entity_poly.pdbx_seq_one_letter_code
_entity_poly.pdbx_strand_id
1 'polypeptide(L)' 'MIYYCKKCGQSYTDFSYMTRNTYCSKGGHCEPYEGRETGPWHCKKCGRAYTDFKYMIQNTHCEKGGKCEPF' A
#
# COMPACT_ATOMS: atom_id res chain seq x y z
N MET A 1 -14.33 6.54 4.84
CA MET A 1 -13.14 5.80 5.31
C MET A 1 -12.46 5.22 4.08
N ILE A 2 -11.15 5.38 3.89
CA ILE A 2 -10.44 4.80 2.74
C ILE A 2 -9.52 3.70 3.26
N TYR A 3 -9.55 2.56 2.58
CA TYR A 3 -8.70 1.41 2.84
C TYR A 3 -7.70 1.26 1.72
N TYR A 4 -6.42 1.10 2.07
CA TYR A 4 -5.36 0.92 1.09
C TYR A 4 -4.96 -0.54 1.01
N CYS A 5 -4.70 -1.05 -0.18
CA CYS A 5 -4.29 -2.42 -0.41
C CYS A 5 -2.77 -2.55 -0.38
N LYS A 6 -2.17 -3.20 0.62
CA LYS A 6 -0.69 -3.28 0.75
C LYS A 6 0.01 -4.02 -0.40
N LYS A 7 -0.71 -4.85 -1.15
CA LYS A 7 -0.17 -5.54 -2.35
C LYS A 7 -0.15 -4.65 -3.58
N CYS A 8 -1.29 -4.02 -3.89
CA CYS A 8 -1.53 -3.32 -5.14
C CYS A 8 -1.37 -1.79 -5.05
N GLY A 9 -1.47 -1.25 -3.84
CA GLY A 9 -1.45 0.18 -3.55
C GLY A 9 -2.71 0.93 -3.94
N GLN A 10 -3.78 0.20 -4.28
CA GLN A 10 -5.06 0.79 -4.66
C GLN A 10 -5.85 1.17 -3.41
N SER A 11 -6.58 2.28 -3.49
CA SER A 11 -7.51 2.73 -2.46
C SER A 11 -8.92 2.20 -2.74
N TYR A 12 -9.62 1.83 -1.68
CA TYR A 12 -10.99 1.34 -1.69
C TYR A 12 -11.82 2.08 -0.65
N THR A 13 -13.05 2.45 -0.97
CA THR A 13 -14.00 3.02 -0.01
C THR A 13 -14.57 1.96 0.94
N ASP A 14 -14.57 0.70 0.50
CA ASP A 14 -15.20 -0.42 1.16
C ASP A 14 -14.20 -1.52 1.49
N PHE A 15 -14.02 -1.78 2.79
CA PHE A 15 -13.12 -2.83 3.29
C PHE A 15 -13.54 -4.22 2.82
N SER A 16 -14.83 -4.53 2.92
CA SER A 16 -15.40 -5.81 2.51
C SER A 16 -15.24 -6.05 1.02
N TYR A 17 -15.41 -4.99 0.21
CA TYR A 17 -15.19 -5.07 -1.24
C TYR A 17 -13.72 -5.38 -1.54
N MET A 18 -12.79 -4.67 -0.90
CA MET A 18 -11.35 -4.93 -1.07
C MET A 18 -10.96 -6.35 -0.65
N THR A 19 -11.28 -6.80 0.57
CA THR A 19 -10.85 -8.11 1.08
C THR A 19 -11.46 -9.28 0.29
N ARG A 20 -12.73 -9.15 -0.11
CA ARG A 20 -13.39 -10.14 -0.96
C ARG A 20 -12.91 -10.08 -2.41
N ASN A 21 -12.34 -8.97 -2.86
CA ASN A 21 -11.80 -8.84 -4.20
C ASN A 21 -10.60 -9.77 -4.38
N THR A 22 -10.85 -10.90 -5.06
CA THR A 22 -9.85 -11.87 -5.53
C THR A 22 -9.05 -11.36 -6.71
N TYR A 23 -9.45 -10.22 -7.29
CA TYR A 23 -8.81 -9.58 -8.42
C TYR A 23 -7.96 -8.39 -7.96
N CYS A 24 -6.84 -8.70 -7.33
CA CYS A 24 -5.78 -7.72 -7.05
C CYS A 24 -4.96 -7.47 -8.32
N SER A 25 -4.57 -6.23 -8.61
CA SER A 25 -3.67 -5.93 -9.74
C SER A 25 -2.30 -6.64 -9.67
N LYS A 26 -1.93 -7.13 -8.48
CA LYS A 26 -0.71 -7.94 -8.26
C LYS A 26 -0.99 -9.44 -8.10
N GLY A 27 -2.24 -9.87 -8.34
CA GLY A 27 -2.70 -11.24 -8.22
C GLY A 27 -3.20 -11.60 -6.81
N GLY A 28 -4.22 -12.47 -6.76
CA GLY A 28 -4.83 -12.97 -5.52
C GLY A 28 -5.69 -11.94 -4.79
N HIS A 29 -5.95 -12.18 -3.50
CA HIS A 29 -6.77 -11.29 -2.67
C HIS A 29 -6.05 -9.97 -2.37
N CYS A 30 -6.79 -8.85 -2.46
CA CYS A 30 -6.32 -7.58 -1.95
C CYS A 30 -6.25 -7.61 -0.42
N GLU A 31 -5.09 -7.29 0.12
CA GLU A 31 -4.88 -7.27 1.57
C GLU A 31 -4.95 -5.83 2.08
N PRO A 32 -5.79 -5.54 3.10
CA PRO A 32 -5.82 -4.24 3.74
C PRO A 32 -4.46 -3.88 4.33
N TYR A 33 -4.12 -2.61 4.21
CA TYR A 33 -3.09 -1.98 4.99
C TYR A 33 -3.65 -1.63 6.36
N GLU A 34 -2.90 -1.99 7.42
CA GLU A 34 -3.29 -1.68 8.81
C GLU A 34 -3.14 -0.20 9.16
N GLY A 35 -2.44 0.59 8.35
CA GLY A 35 -2.41 2.04 8.51
C GLY A 35 -3.71 2.69 8.03
N ARG A 36 -4.41 3.29 8.97
CA ARG A 36 -5.65 4.04 8.77
C ARG A 36 -5.42 5.48 8.28
N GLU A 37 -4.16 5.90 8.17
CA GLU A 37 -3.78 7.30 8.07
C GLU A 37 -3.75 7.79 6.62
N THR A 38 -4.46 8.89 6.33
CA THR A 38 -4.36 9.65 5.08
C THR A 38 -3.14 10.58 5.07
N GLY A 39 -2.06 10.16 5.75
CA GLY A 39 -0.86 10.96 5.97
C GLY A 39 0.29 10.55 5.05
N PRO A 40 1.45 11.22 5.15
CA PRO A 40 2.64 10.76 4.45
C PRO A 40 2.93 9.30 4.82
N TRP A 41 2.87 8.41 3.84
CA TRP A 41 3.16 6.99 3.98
C TRP A 41 4.66 6.81 4.18
N HIS A 42 5.05 6.33 5.35
CA HIS A 42 6.45 6.10 5.65
C HIS A 42 6.85 4.70 5.20
N CYS A 43 7.89 4.63 4.38
CA CYS A 43 8.49 3.36 4.03
C CYS A 43 9.33 2.85 5.20
N LYS A 44 9.06 1.64 5.68
CA LYS A 44 9.81 0.98 6.76
C LYS A 44 11.29 0.75 6.43
N LYS A 45 11.64 0.64 5.14
CA LYS A 45 13.02 0.39 4.71
C LYS A 45 13.87 1.66 4.63
N CYS A 46 13.40 2.69 3.94
CA CYS A 46 14.15 3.92 3.76
C CYS A 46 13.75 5.05 4.71
N GLY A 47 12.64 4.93 5.44
CA GLY A 47 12.13 6.01 6.30
C GLY A 47 11.53 7.18 5.53
N ARG A 48 11.51 7.11 4.19
CA ARG A 48 10.99 8.17 3.33
C ARG A 48 9.46 8.23 3.40
N ALA A 49 8.95 9.44 3.55
CA ALA A 49 7.54 9.77 3.44
C ALA A 49 7.11 9.89 1.96
N TYR A 50 5.97 9.31 1.62
CA TYR A 50 5.33 9.43 0.31
C TYR A 50 3.93 10.02 0.48
N THR A 51 3.51 10.91 -0.41
CA THR A 51 2.13 11.40 -0.44
C THR A 51 1.16 10.31 -0.91
N ASP A 52 1.65 9.41 -1.75
CA ASP A 52 0.87 8.40 -2.44
C ASP A 52 1.35 6.99 -2.09
N PHE A 53 0.45 6.20 -1.50
CA PHE A 53 0.73 4.82 -1.12
C PHE A 53 1.15 3.96 -2.31
N LYS A 54 0.44 4.10 -3.45
CA LYS A 54 0.76 3.38 -4.70
C LYS A 54 2.18 3.66 -5.17
N TYR A 55 2.60 4.92 -5.17
CA TYR A 55 3.96 5.30 -5.56
C TYR A 55 4.99 4.69 -4.62
N MET A 56 4.72 4.67 -3.31
CA MET A 56 5.62 4.03 -2.35
C MET A 56 5.83 2.54 -2.65
N ILE A 57 4.77 1.74 -2.80
CA ILE A 57 4.93 0.27 -2.99
C ILE A 57 5.43 -0.10 -4.39
N GLN A 58 5.14 0.75 -5.38
CA GLN A 58 5.71 0.60 -6.71
C GLN A 58 7.16 1.04 -6.78
N ASN A 59 7.62 1.87 -5.82
CA ASN A 59 9.01 2.27 -5.78
C ASN A 59 9.90 1.06 -5.46
N THR A 60 10.63 0.62 -6.46
CA THR A 60 11.65 -0.44 -6.37
C THR A 60 13.02 0.10 -5.96
N HIS A 61 13.13 1.42 -5.82
CA HIS A 61 14.36 2.12 -5.48
C HIS A 61 14.22 2.74 -4.08
N CYS A 62 14.25 1.90 -3.05
CA CYS A 62 14.51 2.38 -1.70
C CYS A 62 16.00 2.58 -1.49
N GLU A 63 16.37 3.56 -0.68
CA GLU A 63 17.77 3.82 -0.30
C GLU A 63 18.48 2.62 0.31
N LYS A 64 17.74 1.73 1.01
CA LYS A 64 18.30 0.48 1.56
C LYS A 64 18.21 -0.73 0.61
N GLY A 65 17.82 -0.51 -0.65
CA GLY A 65 17.65 -1.54 -1.67
C GLY A 65 16.31 -2.27 -1.61
N GLY A 66 15.74 -2.58 -2.78
CA GLY A 66 14.50 -3.35 -2.94
C GLY A 66 13.22 -2.51 -2.95
N LYS A 67 12.07 -3.21 -2.91
CA LYS A 67 10.74 -2.60 -2.93
C LYS A 67 10.42 -1.92 -1.59
N CYS A 68 9.83 -0.73 -1.67
CA CYS A 68 9.47 0.04 -0.49
C CYS A 68 8.20 -0.53 0.12
N GLU A 69 8.29 -0.84 1.42
CA GLU A 69 7.21 -1.44 2.17
C GLU A 69 6.67 -0.42 3.16
N PRO A 70 5.35 -0.22 3.23
CA PRO A 70 4.71 0.59 4.26
C PRO A 70 5.01 0.09 5.68
N PHE A 71 4.77 0.94 6.68
CA PHE A 71 4.96 0.58 8.09
C PHE A 71 3.81 -0.22 8.70
#